data_AF-A0A3S3RR87-F1
#
_entry.id   AF-A0A3S3RR87-F1
#
_cell.length_a   1.000
_cell.length_b   1.000
_cell.length_c   1.000
_cell.angle_alpha   90.00
_cell.angle_beta   90.00
_cell.angle_gamma   90.00
#
_symmetry.space_group_name_H-M   'P 1'
#
loop_
_entity.id
_entity.type
_entity.pdbx_description
1 polymer ?
#
loop_
_entity_poly.entity_id
_entity_poly.type
_entity_poly.pdbx_seq_one_letter_code
_entity_poly.pdbx_strand_id
1 'polypeptide(L)'
;LKRHADALSDPLKIAAALGGRELAAIFGATLAARRNNVPVLLDGFVCTAAAAPLARLHPTGLAHTIAAHVSAESGHRRLLESLGLPPLLDLGMRLGEGSGACLAVNIVRSALECHARMASFAEAGVSEK
;
A
#
# COMPACT_ATOMS: atom_id res chain seq x y z
N LEU A 1 -20.90 -12.41 7.31
CA LEU A 1 -21.32 -12.30 5.89
C LEU A 1 -22.83 -12.42 5.68
N LYS A 2 -23.52 -13.52 6.09
CA LYS A 2 -24.98 -13.70 5.87
C LYS A 2 -25.85 -12.48 6.27
N ARG A 3 -25.57 -11.83 7.40
CA ARG A 3 -26.28 -10.63 7.90
C ARG A 3 -26.17 -9.40 6.97
N HIS A 4 -25.11 -9.32 6.17
CA HIS A 4 -24.80 -8.16 5.33
C HIS A 4 -24.71 -8.57 3.84
N ALA A 5 -25.48 -9.59 3.42
CA ALA A 5 -25.44 -10.12 2.07
C ALA A 5 -25.64 -9.04 0.99
N ASP A 6 -26.61 -8.14 1.21
CA ASP A 6 -26.94 -7.05 0.28
C ASP A 6 -25.86 -5.97 0.17
N ALA A 7 -24.91 -5.95 1.12
CA ALA A 7 -23.77 -5.03 1.08
C ALA A 7 -22.62 -5.57 0.22
N LEU A 8 -22.54 -6.88 -0.03
CA LEU A 8 -21.34 -7.54 -0.56
C LEU A 8 -20.99 -7.17 -2.02
N SER A 9 -21.90 -6.54 -2.75
CA SER A 9 -21.65 -6.07 -4.12
C SER A 9 -21.11 -4.63 -4.19
N ASP A 10 -21.11 -3.90 -3.07
CA ASP A 10 -20.70 -2.49 -3.01
C ASP A 10 -19.50 -2.35 -2.06
N PRO A 11 -18.33 -1.90 -2.55
CA PRO A 11 -17.13 -1.83 -1.74
C PRO A 11 -17.24 -0.86 -0.55
N LEU A 12 -18.02 0.21 -0.67
CA LEU A 12 -18.23 1.15 0.44
C LEU A 12 -19.22 0.60 1.46
N LYS A 13 -20.27 -0.10 1.03
CA LYS A 13 -21.18 -0.77 1.97
C LYS A 13 -20.48 -1.90 2.71
N ILE A 14 -19.60 -2.66 2.06
CA ILE A 14 -18.73 -3.64 2.72
C ILE A 14 -17.88 -2.96 3.80
N ALA A 15 -17.17 -1.88 3.44
CA ALA A 15 -16.31 -1.17 4.38
C ALA A 15 -17.10 -0.64 5.60
N ALA A 16 -18.32 -0.13 5.38
CA ALA A 16 -19.18 0.35 6.44
C ALA A 16 -19.77 -0.79 7.32
N ALA A 17 -20.11 -1.94 6.73
CA ALA A 17 -20.78 -3.03 7.43
C ALA A 17 -19.81 -4.01 8.14
N LEU A 18 -18.61 -4.20 7.58
CA LEU A 18 -17.64 -5.21 8.02
C LEU A 18 -16.29 -4.60 8.45
N GLY A 19 -16.13 -3.28 8.35
CA GLY A 19 -14.95 -2.57 8.79
C GLY A 19 -15.02 -2.11 10.25
N GLY A 20 -14.19 -1.12 10.56
CA GLY A 20 -14.10 -0.45 11.86
C GLY A 20 -13.80 1.04 11.68
N ARG A 21 -13.84 1.81 12.77
CA ARG A 21 -13.60 3.27 12.70
C ARG A 21 -12.17 3.57 12.25
N GLU A 22 -11.20 2.79 12.72
CA GLU A 22 -9.81 2.92 12.30
C GLU A 22 -9.61 2.55 10.82
N LEU A 23 -10.30 1.52 10.31
CA LEU A 23 -10.28 1.18 8.87
C LEU A 23 -10.89 2.32 8.04
N ALA A 24 -12.00 2.91 8.50
CA ALA A 24 -12.61 4.05 7.82
C ALA A 24 -11.68 5.27 7.80
N ALA A 25 -10.95 5.52 8.89
CA ALA A 25 -9.94 6.57 8.95
C ALA A 25 -8.77 6.31 7.98
N ILE A 26 -8.24 5.10 7.92
CA ILE A 26 -7.17 4.72 7.00
C ILE A 26 -7.63 4.81 5.53
N PHE A 27 -8.84 4.34 5.22
CA PHE A 27 -9.46 4.48 3.90
C PHE A 27 -9.55 5.96 3.50
N GLY A 28 -10.09 6.80 4.39
CA GLY A 28 -10.24 8.24 4.16
C GLY A 28 -8.90 8.95 3.97
N ALA A 29 -7.90 8.64 4.79
CA ALA A 29 -6.55 9.19 4.68
C ALA A 29 -5.89 8.80 3.36
N THR A 30 -6.04 7.53 2.94
CA THR A 30 -5.48 7.03 1.67
C THR A 30 -6.18 7.70 0.48
N LEU A 31 -7.51 7.84 0.51
CA LEU A 31 -8.26 8.56 -0.52
C LEU A 31 -7.87 10.04 -0.58
N ALA A 32 -7.68 10.70 0.57
CA ALA A 32 -7.25 12.08 0.63
C ALA A 32 -5.81 12.25 0.09
N ALA A 33 -4.91 11.33 0.41
CA ALA A 33 -3.55 11.32 -0.13
C ALA A 33 -3.56 11.25 -1.67
N ARG A 34 -4.40 10.38 -2.25
CA ARG A 34 -4.61 10.33 -3.70
C ARG A 34 -5.03 11.68 -4.28
N ARG A 35 -6.01 12.36 -3.66
CA ARG A 35 -6.49 13.68 -4.13
C ARG A 35 -5.41 14.77 -4.05
N ASN A 36 -4.43 14.60 -3.18
CA ASN A 36 -3.32 15.54 -2.99
C ASN A 36 -2.03 15.09 -3.69
N ASN A 37 -2.06 14.05 -4.53
CA ASN A 37 -0.88 13.48 -5.18
C ASN A 37 0.23 13.05 -4.21
N VAL A 38 -0.17 12.59 -3.01
CA VAL A 38 0.76 12.10 -1.98
C VAL A 38 0.83 10.56 -2.07
N PRO A 39 2.01 9.96 -2.27
CA PRO A 39 2.17 8.52 -2.25
C PRO A 39 1.98 7.96 -0.84
N VAL A 40 1.42 6.75 -0.73
CA VAL A 40 1.14 6.09 0.55
C VAL A 40 1.88 4.77 0.66
N LEU A 41 2.57 4.55 1.78
CA LEU A 41 3.10 3.24 2.15
C LEU A 41 2.04 2.50 2.99
N LEU A 42 1.50 1.41 2.44
CA LEU A 42 0.58 0.53 3.16
C LEU A 42 1.41 -0.41 4.04
N ASP A 43 1.15 -0.39 5.36
CA ASP A 43 1.87 -1.18 6.36
C ASP A 43 1.55 -2.68 6.28
N GLY A 44 0.79 -3.21 7.25
CA GLY A 44 0.41 -4.61 7.32
C GLY A 44 -1.01 -4.88 6.78
N PHE A 45 -1.55 -6.04 7.16
CA PHE A 45 -2.82 -6.55 6.64
C PHE A 45 -3.99 -5.58 6.84
N VAL A 46 -4.10 -4.99 8.04
CA VAL A 46 -5.21 -4.09 8.39
C VAL A 46 -5.21 -2.84 7.51
N CYS A 47 -4.05 -2.21 7.29
CA CYS A 47 -3.92 -1.04 6.44
C CYS A 47 -4.28 -1.36 4.98
N THR A 48 -3.78 -2.49 4.46
CA THR A 48 -4.08 -2.94 3.10
C THR A 48 -5.56 -3.27 2.93
N ALA A 49 -6.18 -3.94 3.90
CA ALA A 49 -7.60 -4.27 3.89
C ALA A 49 -8.47 -3.00 3.94
N ALA A 50 -8.09 -2.00 4.73
CA ALA A 50 -8.76 -0.70 4.77
C ALA A 50 -8.72 0.05 3.43
N ALA A 51 -7.60 -0.04 2.71
CA ALA A 51 -7.42 0.62 1.41
C ALA A 51 -8.04 -0.16 0.25
N ALA A 52 -8.22 -1.48 0.36
CA ALA A 52 -8.72 -2.36 -0.70
C ALA A 52 -10.03 -1.92 -1.40
N PRO A 53 -11.02 -1.30 -0.72
CA PRO A 53 -12.21 -0.75 -1.38
C PRO A 53 -11.86 0.24 -2.52
N LEU A 54 -10.76 0.98 -2.43
CA LEU A 54 -10.33 1.90 -3.50
C LEU A 54 -10.01 1.18 -4.80
N ALA A 55 -9.42 -0.02 -4.74
CA ALA A 55 -9.14 -0.83 -5.94
C ALA A 55 -10.42 -1.36 -6.60
N ARG A 56 -11.52 -1.46 -5.85
CA ARG A 56 -12.83 -1.85 -6.37
C ARG A 56 -13.64 -0.66 -6.88
N LEU A 57 -13.43 0.53 -6.32
CA LEU A 57 -14.06 1.76 -6.77
C LEU A 57 -13.47 2.26 -8.10
N HIS A 58 -12.17 2.05 -8.35
CA HIS A 58 -11.53 2.46 -9.58
C HIS A 58 -10.34 1.54 -9.91
N PRO A 59 -10.11 1.15 -11.19
CA PRO A 59 -9.01 0.27 -11.59
C PRO A 59 -7.63 0.75 -11.13
N THR A 60 -7.42 2.06 -11.11
CA THR A 60 -6.17 2.69 -10.67
C THR A 60 -6.25 3.29 -9.26
N GLY A 61 -7.26 2.93 -8.46
CA GLY A 61 -7.52 3.54 -7.15
C GLY A 61 -6.31 3.48 -6.22
N LEU A 62 -5.55 2.38 -6.28
CA LEU A 62 -4.34 2.15 -5.49
C LEU A 62 -3.04 2.48 -6.22
N ALA A 63 -3.07 3.10 -7.41
CA ALA A 63 -1.85 3.42 -8.18
C ALA A 63 -0.89 4.41 -7.50
N HIS A 64 -1.34 5.08 -6.43
CA HIS A 64 -0.54 6.00 -5.61
C HIS A 64 0.00 5.31 -4.34
N THR A 65 -0.24 4.01 -4.17
CA THR A 65 0.17 3.25 -2.98
C THR A 65 1.30 2.30 -3.30
N ILE A 66 2.13 2.01 -2.30
CA ILE A 66 3.18 0.99 -2.33
C ILE A 66 2.95 0.09 -1.11
N ALA A 67 3.00 -1.23 -1.28
CA ALA A 67 2.97 -2.15 -0.16
C ALA A 67 4.34 -2.16 0.54
N ALA A 68 4.39 -1.66 1.77
CA ALA A 68 5.64 -1.53 2.52
C ALA A 68 6.24 -2.88 2.90
N HIS A 69 5.41 -3.78 3.40
CA HIS A 69 5.82 -5.14 3.72
C HIS A 69 4.65 -6.11 3.59
N VAL A 70 4.96 -7.41 3.50
CA VAL A 70 3.98 -8.46 3.74
C VAL A 70 4.02 -8.88 5.22
N SER A 71 2.98 -8.51 5.95
CA SER A 71 2.68 -9.05 7.29
C SER A 71 2.62 -10.59 7.29
N ALA A 72 3.07 -11.21 8.39
CA ALA A 72 2.93 -12.64 8.65
C ALA A 72 1.49 -13.08 8.96
N GLU A 73 0.51 -12.17 8.93
CA GLU A 73 -0.91 -12.50 8.99
C GLU A 73 -1.35 -13.31 7.75
N SER A 74 -2.09 -14.39 7.99
CA SER A 74 -2.42 -15.41 6.98
C SER A 74 -3.13 -14.88 5.73
N GLY A 75 -3.83 -13.75 5.83
CA GLY A 75 -4.56 -13.14 4.73
C GLY A 75 -3.75 -12.16 3.88
N HIS A 76 -2.60 -11.67 4.34
CA HIS A 76 -2.01 -10.48 3.73
C HIS A 76 -1.39 -10.74 2.37
N ARG A 77 -0.60 -11.83 2.23
CA ARG A 77 -0.02 -12.21 0.93
C ARG A 77 -1.08 -12.38 -0.15
N ARG A 78 -2.16 -13.12 0.17
CA ARG A 78 -3.29 -13.34 -0.74
C ARG A 78 -4.01 -12.05 -1.11
N LEU A 79 -4.16 -11.13 -0.16
CA LEU A 79 -4.76 -9.82 -0.41
C LEU A 79 -3.88 -9.00 -1.36
N LEU A 80 -2.57 -8.92 -1.10
CA LEU A 80 -1.60 -8.23 -1.95
C LEU A 80 -1.59 -8.78 -3.38
N GLU A 81 -1.58 -10.10 -3.53
CA GLU A 81 -1.70 -10.78 -4.83
C GLU A 81 -2.98 -10.38 -5.56
N SER A 82 -4.13 -10.38 -4.87
CA SER A 82 -5.42 -10.00 -5.46
C SER A 82 -5.51 -8.52 -5.86
N LEU A 83 -4.71 -7.67 -5.23
CA LEU A 83 -4.61 -6.24 -5.51
C LEU A 83 -3.49 -5.92 -6.52
N GLY A 84 -2.66 -6.89 -6.91
CA GLY A 84 -1.50 -6.66 -7.77
C GLY A 84 -0.43 -5.77 -7.13
N LEU A 85 -0.29 -5.84 -5.79
CA LEU A 85 0.63 -5.00 -5.02
C LEU A 85 1.82 -5.83 -4.49
N PRO A 86 2.97 -5.86 -5.17
CA PRO A 86 4.15 -6.54 -4.63
C PRO A 86 4.69 -5.77 -3.41
N PRO A 87 4.98 -6.45 -2.29
CA PRO A 87 5.56 -5.81 -1.10
C PRO A 87 7.04 -5.49 -1.31
N LEU A 88 7.53 -4.39 -0.71
CA LEU A 88 8.97 -4.07 -0.68
C LEU A 88 9.76 -5.02 0.24
N LEU A 89 9.15 -5.47 1.34
CA LEU A 89 9.80 -6.24 2.39
C LEU A 89 9.00 -7.50 2.74
N ASP A 90 9.68 -8.63 2.96
CA ASP A 90 9.12 -9.85 3.57
C ASP A 90 10.04 -10.29 4.72
N LEU A 91 9.69 -9.85 5.93
CA LEU A 91 10.53 -9.96 7.14
C LEU A 91 9.84 -10.72 8.28
N GLY A 92 8.70 -11.38 8.01
CA GLY A 92 7.91 -12.06 9.05
C GLY A 92 7.30 -11.13 10.12
N MET A 93 7.22 -9.82 9.86
CA MET A 93 6.67 -8.83 10.78
C MET A 93 5.15 -8.94 10.92
N ARG A 94 4.60 -8.62 12.10
CA ARG A 94 3.14 -8.64 12.37
C ARG A 94 2.73 -7.74 13.54
N LEU A 95 3.49 -6.68 13.79
CA LEU A 95 3.21 -5.71 14.87
C LEU A 95 2.08 -4.77 14.48
N GLY A 96 2.09 -4.27 13.23
CA GLY A 96 1.19 -3.22 12.79
C GLY A 96 1.70 -1.84 13.18
N GLU A 97 0.77 -0.92 13.48
CA GLU A 97 1.04 0.46 13.92
C GLU A 97 1.90 1.30 12.95
N GLY A 98 2.02 0.88 11.68
CA GLY A 98 2.88 1.56 10.71
C GLY A 98 4.35 1.16 10.79
N SER A 99 4.71 0.13 11.56
CA SER A 99 6.11 -0.26 11.77
C SER A 99 6.81 -0.74 10.48
N GLY A 100 6.15 -1.52 9.63
CA GLY A 100 6.67 -1.92 8.33
C GLY A 100 6.75 -0.76 7.34
N ALA A 101 5.76 0.14 7.34
CA ALA A 101 5.80 1.38 6.57
C ALA A 101 6.96 2.30 7.00
N CYS A 102 7.20 2.45 8.30
CA CYS A 102 8.30 3.21 8.86
C CYS A 102 9.66 2.62 8.48
N LEU A 103 9.79 1.28 8.43
CA LEU A 103 11.01 0.64 7.94
C LEU A 103 11.21 0.86 6.44
N ALA A 104 10.16 0.65 5.64
CA ALA A 104 10.20 0.74 4.18
C ALA A 104 10.44 2.16 3.64
N VAL A 105 10.09 3.21 4.40
CA VAL A 105 10.30 4.61 3.96
C VAL A 105 11.77 4.89 3.64
N ASN A 106 12.69 4.22 4.33
CA ASN A 106 14.12 4.39 4.09
C ASN A 106 14.53 3.81 2.73
N ILE A 107 13.93 2.70 2.30
CA ILE A 107 14.16 2.11 0.98
C ILE A 107 13.66 3.06 -0.12
N VAL A 108 12.48 3.65 0.06
CA VAL A 108 11.93 4.63 -0.89
C VAL A 108 12.82 5.86 -0.98
N ARG A 109 13.30 6.38 0.16
CA ARG A 109 14.25 7.51 0.18
C ARG A 109 15.56 7.17 -0.54
N SER A 110 16.13 5.99 -0.30
CA SER A 110 17.33 5.54 -1.00
C SER A 110 17.10 5.44 -2.52
N ALA A 111 15.94 4.95 -2.96
CA ALA A 111 15.62 4.90 -4.39
C ALA A 111 15.54 6.31 -5.01
N LEU A 112 14.95 7.28 -4.30
CA LEU A 112 14.91 8.68 -4.74
C LEU A 112 16.31 9.28 -4.82
N GLU A 113 17.18 8.98 -3.85
CA GLU A 113 18.57 9.41 -3.84
C GLU A 113 19.37 8.85 -5.01
N CYS A 114 19.24 7.55 -5.29
CA CYS A 114 19.85 6.94 -6.47
C CYS A 114 19.33 7.58 -7.76
N HIS A 115 18.03 7.82 -7.86
CA HIS A 115 17.44 8.43 -9.06
C HIS A 115 17.91 9.88 -9.27
N ALA A 116 18.01 10.67 -8.20
CA ALA A 116 18.29 12.11 -8.29
C ALA A 116 19.78 12.45 -8.31
N ARG A 117 20.65 11.60 -7.75
CA ARG A 117 22.07 11.93 -7.51
C ARG A 117 23.08 10.96 -8.11
N MET A 118 22.65 9.83 -8.67
CA MET A 118 23.60 8.92 -9.32
C MET A 118 24.04 9.50 -10.67
N ALA A 119 25.34 9.60 -10.88
CA ALA A 119 25.91 10.06 -12.14
C ALA A 119 25.53 9.10 -13.28
N SER A 120 25.18 9.68 -14.43
CA SER A 120 25.06 8.97 -15.69
C SER A 120 26.41 8.43 -16.15
N PHE A 121 26.40 7.48 -17.10
CA PHE A 121 27.64 6.96 -17.67
C PHE A 121 28.51 8.02 -18.34
N ALA A 122 27.89 9.09 -18.86
CA ALA A 122 28.62 10.22 -19.44
C ALA A 122 29.31 11.05 -18.34
N GLU A 123 28.60 11.39 -17.28
CA GLU A 123 29.13 12.16 -16.14
C GLU A 123 30.22 11.38 -15.37
N ALA A 124 30.07 10.06 -15.27
CA ALA A 124 31.06 9.18 -14.63
C ALA A 124 32.26 8.84 -15.53
N GLY A 125 32.26 9.23 -16.81
CA GLY A 125 33.37 8.99 -17.74
C GLY A 125 33.57 7.51 -18.11
N VAL A 126 32.49 6.73 -18.19
CA VAL A 126 32.55 5.27 -18.43
C VAL A 126 31.85 4.83 -19.72
N SER A 127 31.51 5.76 -20.61
CA SER A 127 30.78 5.46 -21.86
C SER A 127 31.67 4.97 -23.02
N GLU A 128 33.00 5.05 -22.89
CA GLU A 128 33.97 4.72 -23.97
C GLU A 128 34.88 3.51 -23.63
N LYS A 129 34.29 2.39 -23.19
CA LYS A 129 35.00 1.10 -23.09
C LYS A 129 34.32 0.02 -23.92
#